data_AF-A0A932IJS6-F1
#
_entry.id   AF-A0A932IJS6-F1
#
_cell.length_a   1.000
_cell.length_b   1.000
_cell.length_c   1.000
_cell.angle_alpha   90.00
_cell.angle_beta   90.00
_cell.angle_gamma   90.00
#
_symmetry.space_group_name_H-M   'P 1'
#
loop_
_entity.id
_entity.type
_entity.pdbx_description
1 polymer ?
#
loop_
_entity_poly.entity_id
_entity_poly.type
_entity_poly.pdbx_seq_one_letter_code
_entity_poly.pdbx_strand_id
1 'polypeptide(L)'
;ALLEYELHFGSSPQVTVARLRGQEYLLERRLFRRRSTGEVIERDRKGSTAFTRFAFPTWWHYDVLRGLEYLRRAGVTPDERMAEAIDLVESKRDIEGRWPLEVRYPGQMPADIDEGEGQPSRWNTLRALRVLDWYATRA
;
A
#
# COMPACT_ATOMS: atom_id res chain seq x y z
N ALA A 1 -6.29 -2.35 -10.90
CA ALA A 1 -6.79 -2.73 -12.23
C ALA A 1 -8.23 -3.21 -12.16
N LEU A 2 -8.53 -4.34 -11.49
CA LEU A 2 -9.92 -4.85 -11.44
C LEU A 2 -10.90 -3.91 -10.73
N LEU A 3 -10.50 -3.27 -9.62
CA LEU A 3 -11.35 -2.26 -8.97
C LEU A 3 -11.66 -1.08 -9.90
N GLU A 4 -10.64 -0.52 -10.57
CA GLU A 4 -10.84 0.60 -11.50
C GLU A 4 -11.76 0.22 -12.66
N TYR A 5 -11.64 -1.02 -13.17
CA TYR A 5 -12.54 -1.55 -14.18
C TYR A 5 -13.99 -1.55 -13.68
N GLU A 6 -14.25 -2.08 -12.50
CA GLU A 6 -15.61 -2.12 -11.93
C GLU A 6 -16.18 -0.72 -11.67
N LEU A 7 -15.35 0.22 -11.21
CA LEU A 7 -15.77 1.60 -10.98
C LEU A 7 -16.15 2.34 -12.27
N HIS A 8 -15.54 1.98 -13.40
CA HIS A 8 -15.74 2.70 -14.67
C HIS A 8 -16.74 2.02 -15.60
N PHE A 9 -16.76 0.69 -15.62
CA PHE A 9 -17.58 -0.10 -16.55
C PHE A 9 -18.71 -0.88 -15.86
N GLY A 10 -18.79 -0.81 -14.53
CA GLY A 10 -19.75 -1.55 -13.71
C GLY A 10 -19.22 -2.92 -13.27
N SER A 11 -19.90 -3.49 -12.27
CA SER A 11 -19.53 -4.77 -11.69
C SER A 11 -19.93 -5.95 -12.59
N SER A 12 -19.01 -6.89 -12.77
CA SER A 12 -19.26 -8.20 -13.39
C SER A 12 -18.92 -9.30 -12.39
N PRO A 13 -19.76 -10.34 -12.21
CA PRO A 13 -19.52 -11.39 -11.22
C PRO A 13 -18.12 -12.03 -11.36
N GLN A 14 -17.65 -12.24 -12.58
CA GLN A 14 -16.34 -12.84 -12.84
C GLN A 14 -15.19 -11.92 -12.39
N VAL A 15 -15.33 -10.61 -12.64
CA VAL A 15 -14.35 -9.59 -12.24
C VAL A 15 -14.33 -9.43 -10.73
N THR A 16 -15.51 -9.40 -10.10
CA THR A 16 -15.65 -9.27 -8.66
C THR A 16 -15.03 -10.47 -7.95
N VAL A 17 -15.31 -11.69 -8.40
CA VAL A 17 -14.70 -12.91 -7.86
C VAL A 17 -13.17 -12.87 -7.99
N ALA A 18 -12.65 -12.48 -9.16
CA ALA A 18 -11.20 -12.37 -9.36
C ALA A 18 -10.57 -11.31 -8.44
N ARG A 19 -11.23 -10.16 -8.27
CA ARG A 19 -10.77 -9.08 -7.38
C ARG A 19 -10.74 -9.51 -5.93
N LEU A 20 -11.81 -10.15 -5.44
CA LEU A 20 -11.91 -10.62 -4.06
C LEU A 20 -10.89 -11.72 -3.76
N ARG A 21 -10.62 -12.63 -4.70
CA ARG A 21 -9.53 -13.62 -4.55
C ARG A 21 -8.15 -12.96 -4.43
N GLY A 22 -7.91 -11.91 -5.21
CA GLY A 22 -6.66 -11.13 -5.11
C GLY A 22 -6.53 -10.39 -3.77
N GLN A 23 -7.63 -9.84 -3.27
CA GLN A 23 -7.68 -9.22 -1.94
C GLN A 23 -7.37 -10.23 -0.83
N GLU A 24 -8.05 -11.38 -0.84
CA GLU A 24 -7.82 -12.43 0.15
C GLU A 24 -6.37 -12.93 0.11
N TYR A 25 -5.78 -13.06 -1.08
CA TYR A 25 -4.37 -13.42 -1.23
C TYR A 25 -3.40 -12.41 -0.61
N LEU A 26 -3.72 -11.10 -0.64
CA LEU A 26 -2.93 -10.08 0.05
C LEU A 26 -3.10 -10.17 1.58
N LEU A 27 -4.32 -10.45 2.05
CA LEU A 27 -4.63 -10.59 3.48
C LEU A 27 -4.00 -11.84 4.11
N GLU A 28 -4.07 -13.00 3.45
CA GLU A 28 -3.36 -14.24 3.86
C GLU A 28 -1.86 -14.00 4.10
N ARG A 29 -1.29 -13.03 3.39
CA ARG A 29 0.13 -12.68 3.42
C ARG A 29 0.43 -11.51 4.34
N ARG A 30 -0.54 -11.04 5.15
CA ARG A 30 -0.41 -9.83 5.97
C ARG A 30 0.20 -8.67 5.17
N LEU A 31 -0.18 -8.57 3.89
CA LEU A 31 0.25 -7.58 2.89
C LEU A 31 1.72 -7.64 2.44
N PHE A 32 2.66 -8.14 3.24
CA PHE A 32 4.10 -8.11 2.90
C PHE A 32 4.91 -9.35 3.30
N ARG A 33 4.25 -10.43 3.71
CA ARG A 33 4.90 -11.70 4.03
C ARG A 33 4.82 -12.70 2.88
N ARG A 34 5.79 -13.61 2.85
CA ARG A 34 5.80 -14.76 1.95
C ARG A 34 4.74 -15.76 2.42
N ARG A 35 3.89 -16.23 1.51
CA ARG A 35 2.87 -17.25 1.85
C ARG A 35 3.48 -18.57 2.32
N SER A 36 4.65 -18.94 1.79
CA SER A 36 5.30 -20.22 2.05
C SER A 36 6.06 -20.26 3.38
N THR A 37 6.75 -19.17 3.75
CA THR A 37 7.63 -19.13 4.93
C THR A 37 7.12 -18.21 6.03
N GLY A 38 6.14 -17.35 5.74
CA GLY A 38 5.70 -16.30 6.65
C GLY A 38 6.70 -15.15 6.79
N GLU A 39 7.89 -15.21 6.19
CA GLU A 39 8.92 -14.18 6.34
C GLU A 39 8.57 -12.89 5.60
N VAL A 40 9.11 -11.77 6.08
CA VAL A 40 9.00 -10.46 5.43
C VAL A 40 9.67 -10.49 4.05
N ILE A 41 9.04 -9.84 3.07
CA ILE A 41 9.60 -9.69 1.72
C ILE A 41 10.52 -8.47 1.69
N GLU A 42 11.78 -8.71 2.07
CA GLU A 42 12.84 -7.70 2.04
C GLU A 42 13.37 -7.42 0.62
N ARG A 43 13.19 -8.37 -0.30
CA ARG A 43 13.55 -8.22 -1.71
C ARG A 43 12.45 -8.79 -2.58
N ASP A 44 11.84 -7.93 -3.37
CA ASP A 44 10.92 -8.37 -4.42
C ASP A 44 11.67 -9.15 -5.53
N ARG A 45 10.91 -9.91 -6.33
CA ARG A 45 11.49 -10.75 -7.40
C ARG A 45 12.07 -9.96 -8.58
N LYS A 46 11.80 -8.66 -8.72
CA LYS A 46 12.05 -7.89 -9.95
C LYS A 46 13.03 -6.73 -9.78
N GLY A 47 13.30 -6.25 -8.56
CA GLY A 47 13.91 -4.94 -8.34
C GLY A 47 14.54 -4.74 -6.96
N SER A 48 14.88 -5.82 -6.24
CA SER A 48 15.66 -5.77 -4.99
C SER A 48 15.16 -4.79 -3.92
N THR A 49 13.89 -4.40 -3.96
CA THR A 49 13.31 -3.46 -3.00
C THR A 49 12.37 -4.20 -2.06
N ALA A 50 12.40 -3.81 -0.79
CA ALA A 50 11.50 -4.34 0.23
C ALA A 50 10.09 -3.79 0.06
N PHE A 51 9.08 -4.64 0.26
CA PHE A 51 7.68 -4.19 0.27
C PHE A 51 7.39 -3.20 1.42
N THR A 52 8.28 -3.11 2.38
CA THR A 52 8.19 -2.23 3.55
C THR A 52 8.72 -0.83 3.33
N ARG A 53 9.25 -0.50 2.13
CA ARG A 53 9.74 0.85 1.81
C ARG A 53 8.73 1.64 1.02
N PHE A 54 8.31 2.80 1.54
CA PHE A 54 7.26 3.62 0.92
C PHE A 54 7.80 4.48 -0.22
N ALA A 55 7.22 4.30 -1.40
CA ALA A 55 7.59 5.05 -2.60
C ALA A 55 6.44 5.96 -3.06
N PHE A 56 6.82 7.07 -3.70
CA PHE A 56 5.90 7.88 -4.48
C PHE A 56 6.61 8.56 -5.67
N PRO A 57 6.01 8.54 -6.88
CA PRO A 57 4.94 7.64 -7.31
C PRO A 57 5.39 6.18 -7.20
N THR A 58 4.44 5.27 -6.98
CA THR A 58 4.78 3.85 -6.83
C THR A 58 5.06 3.14 -8.16
N TRP A 59 4.64 3.73 -9.29
CA TRP A 59 4.73 3.15 -10.63
C TRP A 59 4.24 1.69 -10.67
N TRP A 60 5.10 0.75 -11.09
CA TRP A 60 4.83 -0.69 -11.14
C TRP A 60 5.17 -1.43 -9.84
N HIS A 61 5.84 -0.77 -8.89
CA HIS A 61 6.25 -1.40 -7.65
C HIS A 61 5.10 -1.48 -6.64
N TYR A 62 5.18 -2.52 -5.81
CA TYR A 62 4.29 -2.71 -4.68
C TYR A 62 5.02 -2.32 -3.40
N ASP A 63 4.36 -1.54 -2.57
CA ASP A 63 4.69 -1.32 -1.17
C ASP A 63 3.43 -1.52 -0.31
N VAL A 64 3.62 -1.75 0.99
CA VAL A 64 2.52 -1.97 1.93
C VAL A 64 1.51 -0.83 1.92
N LEU A 65 1.96 0.41 1.86
CA LEU A 65 1.07 1.58 1.85
C LEU A 65 0.21 1.63 0.59
N ARG A 66 0.70 1.11 -0.56
CA ARG A 66 -0.07 0.96 -1.81
C ARG A 66 -1.14 -0.12 -1.66
N GLY A 67 -0.80 -1.23 -1.02
CA GLY A 67 -1.74 -2.30 -0.70
C GLY A 67 -2.88 -1.83 0.19
N LEU A 68 -2.57 -1.14 1.28
CA LEU A 68 -3.56 -0.62 2.23
C LEU A 68 -4.45 0.46 1.60
N GLU A 69 -3.87 1.40 0.84
CA GLU A 69 -4.66 2.43 0.14
C GLU A 69 -5.61 1.80 -0.89
N TYR A 70 -5.21 0.72 -1.56
CA TYR A 70 -6.09 -0.04 -2.44
C TYR A 70 -7.27 -0.67 -1.67
N LEU A 71 -7.01 -1.32 -0.54
CA LEU A 71 -8.06 -1.97 0.27
C LEU A 71 -9.07 -0.93 0.79
N ARG A 72 -8.57 0.21 1.28
CA ARG A 72 -9.39 1.35 1.66
C ARG A 72 -10.28 1.83 0.50
N ARG A 73 -9.69 2.07 -0.68
CA ARG A 73 -10.44 2.50 -1.87
C ARG A 73 -11.45 1.46 -2.36
N ALA A 74 -11.19 0.17 -2.12
CA ALA A 74 -12.09 -0.92 -2.45
C ALA A 74 -13.27 -1.07 -1.46
N GLY A 75 -13.36 -0.21 -0.44
CA GLY A 75 -14.42 -0.27 0.57
C GLY A 75 -14.34 -1.50 1.46
N VAL A 76 -13.14 -2.07 1.63
CA VAL A 76 -12.93 -3.24 2.48
C VAL A 76 -13.10 -2.82 3.94
N THR A 77 -13.83 -3.61 4.73
CA THR A 77 -13.84 -3.45 6.19
C THR A 77 -12.45 -3.80 6.71
N PRO A 78 -11.82 -2.97 7.56
CA PRO A 78 -10.53 -3.28 8.16
C PRO A 78 -10.51 -4.70 8.76
N ASP A 79 -9.48 -5.48 8.40
CA ASP A 79 -9.30 -6.87 8.81
C ASP A 79 -8.13 -6.95 9.81
N GLU A 80 -8.23 -7.82 10.82
CA GLU A 80 -7.19 -8.00 11.84
C GLU A 80 -5.82 -8.41 11.24
N ARG A 81 -5.82 -9.10 10.09
CA ARG A 81 -4.60 -9.52 9.39
C ARG A 81 -3.81 -8.34 8.82
N MET A 82 -4.42 -7.15 8.77
CA MET A 82 -3.75 -5.91 8.39
C MET A 82 -2.99 -5.25 9.55
N ALA A 83 -3.20 -5.65 10.81
CA ALA A 83 -2.66 -4.97 11.99
C ALA A 83 -1.14 -4.76 11.89
N GLU A 84 -0.40 -5.80 11.52
CA GLU A 84 1.06 -5.72 11.36
C GLU A 84 1.49 -4.71 10.26
N ALA A 85 0.71 -4.61 9.19
CA ALA A 85 0.95 -3.65 8.13
C ALA A 85 0.64 -2.22 8.56
N ILE A 86 -0.35 -2.05 9.44
CA ILE A 86 -0.68 -0.76 10.06
C ILE A 86 0.41 -0.34 11.06
N ASP A 87 0.88 -1.25 11.91
CA ASP A 87 1.99 -1.00 12.84
C ASP A 87 3.24 -0.53 12.07
N LEU A 88 3.52 -1.16 10.93
CA LEU A 88 4.60 -0.73 10.03
C LEU A 88 4.40 0.71 9.53
N VAL A 89 3.18 1.07 9.13
CA VAL A 89 2.87 2.46 8.74
C VAL A 89 3.09 3.38 9.93
N GLU A 90 2.52 3.10 11.10
CA GLU A 90 2.66 3.95 12.28
C GLU A 90 4.11 4.14 12.71
N SER A 91 4.93 3.08 12.68
CA SER A 91 6.34 3.12 13.07
C SER A 91 7.21 4.08 12.23
N LYS A 92 6.73 4.45 11.04
CA LYS A 92 7.44 5.34 10.09
C LYS A 92 7.00 6.80 10.20
N ARG A 93 6.06 7.11 11.08
CA ARG A 93 5.61 8.48 11.33
C ARG A 93 6.70 9.25 12.08
N ASP A 94 7.09 10.42 11.57
CA ASP A 94 8.01 11.33 12.27
C ASP A 94 7.31 12.07 13.42
N ILE A 95 8.09 12.86 14.18
CA ILE A 95 7.58 13.62 15.33
C ILE A 95 6.56 14.71 14.94
N GLU A 96 6.62 15.20 13.70
CA GLU A 96 5.64 16.14 13.14
C GLU A 96 4.43 15.45 12.50
N GLY A 97 4.34 14.12 12.55
CA GLY A 97 3.21 13.37 12.00
C GLY A 97 3.27 13.12 10.49
N ARG A 98 4.45 13.14 9.88
CA ARG A 98 4.67 12.96 8.44
C ARG A 98 5.39 11.64 8.14
N TRP A 99 5.36 11.22 6.88
CA TRP A 99 6.00 9.99 6.42
C TRP A 99 7.05 10.28 5.37
N PRO A 100 8.21 9.58 5.40
CA PRO A 100 9.29 9.83 4.46
C PRO A 100 8.97 9.28 3.05
N LEU A 101 9.66 9.83 2.05
CA LEU A 101 9.90 9.14 0.78
C LEU A 101 11.07 8.18 0.98
N GLU A 102 10.83 6.87 1.11
CA GLU A 102 11.93 5.93 1.37
C GLU A 102 12.61 5.45 0.10
N VAL A 103 11.88 5.37 -1.02
CA VAL A 103 12.40 4.93 -2.32
C VAL A 103 11.80 5.77 -3.43
N ARG A 104 12.62 6.21 -4.37
CA ARG A 104 12.23 6.81 -5.63
C ARG A 104 12.61 5.87 -6.78
N TYR A 105 11.62 5.43 -7.54
CA TYR A 105 11.87 4.64 -8.73
C TYR A 105 12.08 5.53 -9.97
N PRO A 106 12.92 5.10 -10.93
CA PRO A 106 13.15 5.84 -12.17
C PRO A 106 11.84 6.08 -12.93
N GLY A 107 11.61 7.33 -13.32
CA GLY A 107 10.45 7.76 -14.09
C GLY A 107 10.44 9.28 -14.22
N GLN A 108 9.78 9.79 -15.26
CA GLN A 108 9.66 11.23 -15.46
C GLN A 108 8.35 11.72 -14.84
N MET A 109 8.45 12.67 -13.92
CA MET A 109 7.30 13.40 -13.40
C MET A 109 7.21 14.78 -14.06
N PRO A 110 5.99 15.28 -14.33
CA PRO A 110 5.81 16.64 -14.84
C PRO A 110 6.30 17.75 -13.88
N ALA A 111 6.41 17.45 -12.58
CA ALA A 111 6.91 18.35 -11.56
C ALA A 111 7.57 17.57 -10.42
N ASP A 112 8.57 18.18 -9.78
CA ASP A 112 9.13 17.69 -8.52
C ASP A 112 8.18 18.00 -7.38
N ILE A 113 7.78 16.96 -6.65
CA ILE A 113 6.71 17.01 -5.64
C ILE A 113 7.17 16.61 -4.24
N ASP A 114 8.40 16.11 -4.10
CA ASP A 114 9.01 15.70 -2.85
C ASP A 114 10.50 16.12 -2.84
N GLU A 115 11.00 16.46 -1.66
CA GLU A 115 12.36 17.01 -1.43
C GLU A 115 13.48 15.97 -1.59
N GLY A 116 13.15 14.70 -1.79
CA GLY A 116 14.10 13.61 -2.04
C GLY A 116 13.90 12.42 -1.12
N GLU A 117 14.71 11.37 -1.32
CA GLU A 117 14.68 10.20 -0.45
C GLU A 117 15.11 10.55 0.98
N GLY A 118 14.44 9.96 1.96
CA GLY A 118 14.63 10.22 3.39
C GLY A 118 13.91 11.46 3.91
N GLN A 119 13.48 12.38 3.04
CA GLN A 119 12.74 13.58 3.45
C GLN A 119 11.25 13.29 3.59
N PRO A 120 10.51 14.06 4.42
CA PRO A 120 9.07 13.97 4.52
C PRO A 120 8.39 14.12 3.15
N SER A 121 7.51 13.17 2.81
CA SER A 121 6.76 13.17 1.57
C SER A 121 5.32 13.59 1.80
N ARG A 122 4.86 14.58 1.03
CA ARG A 122 3.48 15.08 1.12
C ARG A 122 2.47 13.99 0.73
N TRP A 123 2.81 13.20 -0.28
CA TRP A 123 1.94 12.14 -0.80
C TRP A 123 1.90 10.91 0.08
N ASN A 124 3.05 10.45 0.59
CA ASN A 124 3.04 9.34 1.55
C ASN A 124 2.34 9.75 2.85
N THR A 125 2.52 11.00 3.30
CA THR A 125 1.80 11.53 4.47
C THR A 125 0.28 11.49 4.24
N LEU A 126 -0.21 12.02 3.10
CA LEU A 126 -1.64 11.98 2.80
C LEU A 126 -2.20 10.55 2.76
N ARG A 127 -1.48 9.63 2.10
CA ARG A 127 -1.89 8.22 1.98
C ARG A 127 -1.91 7.53 3.35
N ALA A 128 -0.87 7.72 4.15
CA ALA A 128 -0.75 7.13 5.47
C ALA A 128 -1.87 7.63 6.40
N LEU A 129 -2.12 8.94 6.44
CA LEU A 129 -3.20 9.51 7.24
C LEU A 129 -4.57 8.92 6.87
N ARG A 130 -4.87 8.81 5.57
CA ARG A 130 -6.12 8.19 5.09
C ARG A 130 -6.25 6.72 5.46
N VAL A 131 -5.15 5.97 5.38
CA VAL A 131 -5.12 4.56 5.75
C VAL A 131 -5.35 4.38 7.25
N LEU A 132 -4.71 5.20 8.09
CA LEU A 132 -4.82 5.09 9.54
C LEU A 132 -6.19 5.53 10.04
N ASP A 133 -6.74 6.61 9.50
CA ASP A 133 -8.11 7.05 9.77
C ASP A 133 -9.14 5.96 9.42
N TRP A 134 -9.03 5.38 8.22
CA TRP A 134 -9.87 4.26 7.81
C TRP A 134 -9.71 3.02 8.71
N TYR A 135 -8.48 2.68 9.10
CA TYR A 135 -8.26 1.52 9.96
C TYR A 135 -8.83 1.73 11.38
N ALA A 136 -8.81 2.98 11.87
CA ALA A 136 -9.37 3.33 13.18
C ALA A 136 -10.90 3.16 13.25
N THR A 137 -11.60 3.11 12.11
CA THR A 137 -13.05 2.83 12.08
C THR A 137 -13.37 1.34 12.22
N ARG A 138 -12.39 0.48 12.51
CA ARG A 138 -12.64 -0.94 12.79
C ARG A 138 -13.46 -1.06 14.08
N ALA A 139 -14.63 -1.67 13.98
CA ALA A 139 -15.48 -1.97 15.14
C ALA A 139 -14.82 -3.05 16.03
#